data_AF-A0A924RI75-F1
#
_entry.id   AF-A0A924RI75-F1
#
_cell.length_a   1.000
_cell.length_b   1.000
_cell.length_c   1.000
_cell.angle_alpha   90.00
_cell.angle_beta   90.00
_cell.angle_gamma   90.00
#
_symmetry.space_group_name_H-M   'P 1'
#
loop_
_entity.id
_entity.type
_entity.pdbx_description
1 polymer ?
#
loop_
_entity_poly.entity_id
_entity_poly.type
_entity_poly.pdbx_seq_one_letter_code
_entity_poly.pdbx_strand_id
1 'polypeptide(L)'
;KSALEEDRIRIFRADQSAADSLRLVAEQIGALHVVVDDGSHLSAHVRTTFETLFPQLEPDGIYAVEDLQTSYWPEFGGSQDPHDRRTSMAMVKDLVDGLNHEEYVDEAYPPTYTDLHVTEVHAYHNLVFVQKGANSEGTRRRTILRERYAPKPPA
;
A
#
# COMPACT_ATOMS: atom_id res chain seq x y z
N LYS A 1 15.07 -20.04 15.16
CA LYS A 1 14.51 -20.42 13.84
C LYS A 1 15.59 -20.82 12.82
N SER A 2 16.90 -20.65 13.08
CA SER A 2 17.98 -21.06 12.16
C SER A 2 17.95 -22.53 11.71
N ALA A 3 17.35 -23.43 12.51
CA ALA A 3 17.14 -24.81 12.13
C ALA A 3 16.15 -25.01 10.95
N LEU A 4 15.45 -23.96 10.52
CA LEU A 4 14.55 -23.96 9.36
C LEU A 4 15.23 -23.40 8.08
N GLU A 5 16.52 -23.03 8.13
CA GLU A 5 17.25 -22.59 6.95
C GLU A 5 17.60 -23.77 6.03
N GLU A 6 17.44 -23.55 4.73
CA GLU A 6 17.73 -24.50 3.66
C GLU A 6 18.33 -23.75 2.45
N ASP A 7 18.75 -24.46 1.41
CA ASP A 7 19.40 -23.88 0.23
C ASP A 7 18.62 -22.70 -0.39
N ARG A 8 17.27 -22.79 -0.38
CA ARG A 8 16.37 -21.75 -0.92
C ARG A 8 15.66 -20.92 0.15
N ILE A 9 16.00 -21.11 1.43
CA ILE A 9 15.36 -20.44 2.57
C ILE A 9 16.44 -19.85 3.47
N ARG A 10 16.54 -18.52 3.46
CA ARG A 10 17.44 -17.75 4.32
C ARG A 10 16.64 -17.05 5.41
N ILE A 11 17.16 -17.03 6.63
CA ILE A 11 16.49 -16.39 7.77
C ILE A 11 17.29 -15.17 8.22
N PHE A 12 16.62 -14.02 8.22
CA PHE A 12 17.16 -12.78 8.73
C PHE A 12 16.55 -12.47 10.09
N ARG A 13 17.37 -11.92 11.00
CA ARG A 13 16.87 -11.34 12.25
C ARG A 13 16.74 -9.83 12.05
N ALA A 14 15.50 -9.35 12.02
CA ALA A 14 15.18 -7.94 11.89
C ALA A 14 13.99 -7.57 12.78
N ASP A 15 13.88 -6.28 13.06
CA ASP A 15 12.74 -5.68 13.74
C ASP A 15 11.88 -4.95 12.71
N GLN A 16 10.66 -5.44 12.48
CA GLN A 16 9.74 -4.86 11.50
C GLN A 16 9.22 -3.46 11.90
N SER A 17 9.38 -3.07 13.17
CA SER A 17 9.05 -1.72 13.63
C SER A 17 10.15 -0.70 13.30
N ALA A 18 11.32 -1.15 12.83
CA ALA A 18 12.48 -0.32 12.56
C ALA A 18 12.82 -0.29 11.07
N ALA A 19 12.54 0.82 10.41
CA ALA A 19 12.75 0.99 8.97
C ALA A 19 14.21 0.68 8.52
N ASP A 20 15.21 1.09 9.29
CA ASP A 20 16.61 0.79 8.97
C ASP A 20 16.92 -0.71 9.07
N SER A 21 16.29 -1.42 10.01
CA SER A 21 16.44 -2.88 10.11
C SER A 21 15.86 -3.59 8.88
N LEU A 22 14.74 -3.09 8.36
CA LEU A 22 14.10 -3.63 7.16
C LEU A 22 14.91 -3.34 5.89
N ARG A 23 15.43 -2.12 5.74
CA ARG A 23 16.30 -1.74 4.60
C ARG A 23 17.55 -2.60 4.54
N LEU A 24 18.21 -2.82 5.68
CA LEU A 24 19.40 -3.69 5.75
C LEU A 24 19.09 -5.12 5.29
N VAL A 25 17.93 -5.66 5.63
CA VAL A 25 17.52 -7.00 5.15
C VAL A 25 17.20 -6.98 3.66
N ALA A 26 16.47 -5.97 3.17
CA ALA A 26 16.18 -5.82 1.75
C ALA A 26 17.46 -5.77 0.90
N GLU A 27 18.46 -5.01 1.35
CA GLU A 27 19.78 -4.93 0.70
C GLU A 27 20.50 -6.29 0.65
N GLN A 28 20.38 -7.11 1.69
CA GLN A 28 20.99 -8.45 1.74
C GLN A 28 20.26 -9.50 0.88
N ILE A 29 18.98 -9.26 0.59
CA ILE A 29 18.17 -10.10 -0.30
C ILE A 29 18.39 -9.71 -1.76
N GLY A 30 18.45 -8.41 -2.05
CA GLY A 30 18.48 -7.87 -3.41
C GLY A 30 17.06 -7.66 -3.96
N ALA A 31 16.80 -8.10 -5.18
CA ALA A 31 15.52 -7.88 -5.87
C ALA A 31 14.33 -8.52 -5.12
N LEU A 32 13.39 -7.68 -4.69
CA LEU A 32 12.16 -8.10 -4.00
C LEU A 32 11.00 -8.14 -5.00
N HIS A 33 10.52 -9.33 -5.34
CA HIS A 33 9.37 -9.50 -6.22
C HIS A 33 8.06 -9.62 -5.45
N VAL A 34 8.11 -10.21 -4.25
CA VAL A 34 6.96 -10.41 -3.37
C VAL A 34 7.39 -10.13 -1.94
N VAL A 35 6.59 -9.36 -1.21
CA VAL A 35 6.69 -9.17 0.23
C VAL A 35 5.36 -9.56 0.86
N VAL A 36 5.41 -10.32 1.95
CA VAL A 36 4.24 -10.69 2.76
C VAL A 36 4.47 -10.20 4.19
N ASP A 37 3.59 -9.33 4.67
CA ASP A 37 3.55 -8.91 6.07
C ASP A 37 2.55 -9.77 6.85
N ASP A 38 3.08 -10.86 7.40
CA ASP A 38 2.44 -11.76 8.36
C ASP A 38 3.23 -11.69 9.69
N GLY A 39 3.34 -10.46 10.19
CA GLY A 39 4.25 -10.09 11.27
C GLY A 39 3.59 -9.98 12.64
N SER A 40 3.79 -8.84 13.32
CA SER A 40 3.22 -8.61 14.65
C SER A 40 1.76 -8.18 14.64
N HIS A 41 1.21 -7.86 13.46
CA HIS A 41 -0.15 -7.34 13.23
C HIS A 41 -0.49 -6.02 13.96
N LEU A 42 0.50 -5.36 14.57
CA LEU A 42 0.34 -4.03 15.14
C LEU A 42 0.21 -3.04 14.01
N SER A 43 -0.85 -2.21 14.01
CA SER A 43 -1.12 -1.28 12.91
C SER A 43 0.08 -0.37 12.61
N ALA A 44 0.78 0.11 13.64
CA ALA A 44 1.99 0.92 13.47
C ALA A 44 3.13 0.14 12.77
N HIS A 45 3.31 -1.14 13.08
CA HIS A 45 4.35 -1.96 12.46
C HIS A 45 4.02 -2.28 11.01
N VAL A 46 2.77 -2.65 10.71
CA VAL A 46 2.32 -2.90 9.33
C VAL A 46 2.56 -1.69 8.44
N ARG A 47 2.23 -0.49 8.94
CA ARG A 47 2.47 0.77 8.23
C ARG A 47 3.96 1.03 8.02
N THR A 48 4.79 0.89 9.07
CA THR A 48 6.25 1.05 8.94
C THR A 48 6.84 0.09 7.91
N THR A 49 6.45 -1.20 7.94
CA THR A 49 6.94 -2.18 6.96
C THR A 49 6.52 -1.83 5.55
N PHE A 50 5.23 -1.51 5.34
CA PHE A 50 4.70 -1.16 4.03
C PHE A 50 5.42 0.08 3.45
N GLU A 51 5.49 1.17 4.22
CA GLU A 51 6.15 2.42 3.83
C GLU A 51 7.65 2.22 3.54
N THR A 52 8.29 1.23 4.17
CA THR A 52 9.72 0.94 4.00
C THR A 52 10.01 0.01 2.82
N LEU A 53 9.24 -1.09 2.69
CA LEU A 53 9.53 -2.18 1.75
C LEU A 53 8.75 -2.08 0.44
N PHE A 54 7.56 -1.48 0.40
CA PHE A 54 6.84 -1.28 -0.85
C PHE A 54 7.67 -0.51 -1.90
N PRO A 55 8.38 0.58 -1.55
CA PRO A 55 9.27 1.25 -2.49
C PRO A 55 10.44 0.39 -2.99
N GLN A 56 10.83 -0.65 -2.24
CA GLN A 56 11.95 -1.55 -2.57
C GLN A 56 11.53 -2.72 -3.47
N LEU A 57 10.23 -2.94 -3.69
CA LEU A 57 9.76 -3.95 -4.63
C LEU A 57 10.25 -3.65 -6.05
N GLU A 58 10.51 -4.69 -6.83
CA GLU A 58 10.67 -4.57 -8.28
C GLU A 58 9.38 -4.02 -8.92
N PRO A 59 9.45 -3.41 -10.12
CA PRO A 59 8.27 -3.17 -10.94
C PRO A 59 7.44 -4.46 -11.09
N ASP A 60 6.11 -4.32 -11.06
CA ASP A 60 5.14 -5.44 -11.05
C ASP A 60 5.22 -6.34 -9.79
N GLY A 61 5.99 -5.94 -8.78
CA GLY A 61 6.06 -6.63 -7.50
C GLY A 61 4.78 -6.54 -6.69
N ILE A 62 4.57 -7.51 -5.81
CA ILE A 62 3.36 -7.64 -4.99
C ILE A 62 3.70 -7.49 -3.51
N TYR A 63 2.95 -6.65 -2.81
CA TYR A 63 2.95 -6.58 -1.36
C TYR A 63 1.64 -7.16 -0.82
N ALA A 64 1.73 -8.15 0.08
CA ALA A 64 0.58 -8.71 0.77
C ALA A 64 0.59 -8.31 2.26
N VAL A 65 -0.58 -8.00 2.82
CA VAL A 65 -0.78 -7.78 4.26
C VAL A 65 -1.81 -8.79 4.76
N GLU A 66 -1.44 -9.59 5.75
CA GLU A 66 -2.32 -10.56 6.41
C GLU A 66 -2.89 -10.01 7.73
N ASP A 67 -3.92 -10.69 8.25
CA ASP A 67 -4.52 -10.47 9.56
C ASP A 67 -4.98 -9.04 9.86
N LEU A 68 -5.61 -8.39 8.88
CA LEU A 68 -6.12 -7.01 9.00
C LEU A 68 -7.25 -6.83 10.03
N GLN A 69 -7.85 -7.89 10.58
CA GLN A 69 -8.83 -7.79 11.67
C GLN A 69 -8.28 -7.02 12.88
N THR A 70 -6.97 -7.06 13.11
CA THR A 70 -6.32 -6.35 14.23
C THR A 70 -6.43 -4.83 14.12
N SER A 71 -6.72 -4.29 12.93
CA SER A 71 -7.09 -2.88 12.77
C SER A 71 -8.27 -2.46 13.63
N TYR A 72 -9.14 -3.41 13.98
CA TYR A 72 -10.36 -3.16 14.76
C TYR A 72 -10.20 -3.46 16.26
N TRP A 73 -9.01 -3.91 16.69
CA TRP A 73 -8.75 -4.40 18.05
C TRP A 73 -7.77 -3.45 18.77
N PRO A 74 -8.21 -2.69 19.80
CA PRO A 74 -7.35 -1.76 20.52
C PRO A 74 -6.07 -2.37 21.10
N GLU A 75 -6.10 -3.65 21.47
CA GLU A 75 -4.95 -4.40 22.00
C GLU A 75 -3.79 -4.52 21.00
N PHE A 76 -4.08 -4.40 19.71
CA PHE A 76 -3.10 -4.41 18.62
C PHE A 76 -2.83 -3.01 18.06
N GLY A 77 -3.17 -1.96 18.82
CA GLY A 77 -3.09 -0.58 18.36
C GLY A 77 -4.12 -0.24 17.27
N GLY A 78 -5.14 -1.09 17.10
CA GLY A 78 -6.31 -0.82 16.27
C GLY A 78 -7.31 0.11 16.96
N SER A 79 -8.50 0.24 16.38
CA SER A 79 -9.57 1.08 16.89
C SER A 79 -10.94 0.48 16.65
N GLN A 80 -11.85 0.69 17.61
CA GLN A 80 -13.27 0.39 17.40
C GLN A 80 -13.93 1.37 16.42
N ASP A 81 -13.31 2.54 16.19
CA ASP A 81 -13.72 3.47 15.14
C ASP A 81 -13.13 3.02 13.79
N PRO A 82 -13.95 2.58 12.82
CA PRO A 82 -13.46 2.14 11.52
C PRO A 82 -12.82 3.28 10.69
N HIS A 83 -12.94 4.53 11.11
CA HIS A 83 -12.34 5.69 10.43
C HIS A 83 -11.04 6.18 11.09
N ASP A 84 -10.53 5.49 12.12
CA ASP A 84 -9.27 5.86 12.76
C ASP A 84 -8.08 5.72 11.78
N ARG A 85 -7.46 6.86 11.46
CA ARG A 85 -6.39 7.01 10.48
C ARG A 85 -5.10 6.27 10.84
N ARG A 86 -4.94 5.82 12.08
CA ARG A 86 -3.73 5.13 12.57
C ARG A 86 -3.72 3.64 12.23
N THR A 87 -4.86 3.08 11.81
CA THR A 87 -5.04 1.64 11.58
C THR A 87 -4.42 1.20 10.24
N SER A 88 -4.12 -0.09 10.09
CA SER A 88 -3.71 -0.65 8.80
C SER A 88 -4.86 -0.64 7.78
N MET A 89 -6.11 -0.76 8.21
CA MET A 89 -7.28 -0.59 7.34
C MET A 89 -7.47 0.85 6.85
N ALA A 90 -7.04 1.86 7.61
CA ALA A 90 -7.00 3.22 7.09
C ALA A 90 -5.95 3.38 5.98
N MET A 91 -4.77 2.74 6.11
CA MET A 91 -3.78 2.67 5.03
C MET A 91 -4.38 2.02 3.79
N VAL A 92 -5.07 0.88 3.92
CA VAL A 92 -5.72 0.21 2.77
C VAL A 92 -6.74 1.12 2.08
N LYS A 93 -7.55 1.87 2.84
CA LYS A 93 -8.51 2.84 2.28
C LYS A 93 -7.79 3.96 1.51
N ASP A 94 -6.70 4.49 2.07
CA ASP A 94 -5.86 5.50 1.40
C ASP A 94 -5.30 4.97 0.07
N LEU A 95 -4.90 3.70 0.00
CA LEU A 95 -4.44 3.08 -1.25
C LEU A 95 -5.56 3.00 -2.30
N VAL A 96 -6.78 2.63 -1.88
CA VAL A 96 -7.94 2.55 -2.78
C VAL A 96 -8.33 3.94 -3.32
N ASP A 97 -8.27 4.97 -2.48
CA ASP A 97 -8.50 6.35 -2.92
C ASP A 97 -7.38 6.80 -3.87
N GLY A 98 -6.11 6.56 -3.50
CA GLY A 98 -4.91 6.94 -4.26
C GLY A 98 -4.78 6.29 -5.65
N LEU A 99 -5.36 5.09 -5.85
CA LEU A 99 -5.50 4.49 -7.18
C LEU A 99 -6.11 5.46 -8.19
N ASN A 100 -7.03 6.31 -7.73
CA ASN A 100 -7.82 7.22 -8.56
C ASN A 100 -7.30 8.67 -8.53
N HIS A 101 -6.09 8.92 -8.04
CA HIS A 101 -5.60 10.30 -7.81
C HIS A 101 -5.66 11.20 -9.05
N GLU A 102 -5.45 10.67 -10.27
CA GLU A 102 -5.54 11.45 -11.52
C GLU A 102 -6.96 11.99 -11.79
N GLU A 103 -7.99 11.39 -11.17
CA GLU A 103 -9.38 11.83 -11.30
C GLU A 103 -9.73 12.99 -10.34
N TYR A 104 -8.87 13.32 -9.38
CA TYR A 104 -9.13 14.36 -8.39
C TYR A 104 -9.25 15.74 -9.02
N VAL A 105 -10.38 16.42 -8.79
CA VAL A 105 -10.68 17.74 -9.36
C VAL A 105 -9.69 18.82 -8.91
N ASP A 106 -9.15 18.69 -7.71
CA ASP A 106 -8.12 19.59 -7.19
C ASP A 106 -6.79 19.39 -7.93
N GLU A 107 -6.52 20.27 -8.90
CA GLU A 107 -5.26 20.26 -9.66
C GLU A 107 -4.03 20.63 -8.81
N ALA A 108 -4.22 21.14 -7.59
CA ALA A 108 -3.14 21.46 -6.67
C ALA A 108 -2.77 20.30 -5.73
N TYR A 109 -3.53 19.19 -5.75
CA TYR A 109 -3.23 18.01 -4.96
C TYR A 109 -1.87 17.42 -5.34
N PRO A 110 -0.90 17.35 -4.42
CA PRO A 110 0.39 16.72 -4.68
C PRO A 110 0.27 15.20 -4.51
N PRO A 111 0.43 14.39 -5.58
CA PRO A 111 0.34 12.93 -5.46
C PRO A 111 1.38 12.40 -4.48
N THR A 112 0.96 11.45 -3.65
CA THR A 112 1.85 10.71 -2.75
C THR A 112 2.69 9.69 -3.53
N TYR A 113 3.69 9.09 -2.88
CA TYR A 113 4.46 8.01 -3.51
C TYR A 113 3.55 6.85 -3.94
N THR A 114 2.61 6.44 -3.08
CA THR A 114 1.67 5.36 -3.36
C THR A 114 0.70 5.71 -4.48
N ASP A 115 0.25 6.97 -4.57
CA ASP A 115 -0.62 7.41 -5.67
C ASP A 115 0.03 7.14 -7.03
N LEU A 116 1.34 7.38 -7.12
CA LEU A 116 2.12 7.21 -8.35
C LEU A 116 2.60 5.78 -8.59
N HIS A 117 2.61 4.92 -7.57
CA HIS A 117 3.29 3.62 -7.60
C HIS A 117 2.40 2.41 -7.30
N VAL A 118 1.10 2.60 -7.05
CA VAL A 118 0.13 1.53 -6.80
C VAL A 118 -0.81 1.44 -7.99
N THR A 119 -0.89 0.27 -8.62
CA THR A 119 -1.74 0.03 -9.81
C THR A 119 -2.94 -0.86 -9.51
N GLU A 120 -2.84 -1.73 -8.51
CA GLU A 120 -3.93 -2.63 -8.12
C GLU A 120 -4.00 -2.80 -6.60
N VAL A 121 -5.22 -2.91 -6.07
CA VAL A 121 -5.49 -3.27 -4.67
C VAL A 121 -6.57 -4.35 -4.66
N HIS A 122 -6.22 -5.56 -4.25
CA HIS A 122 -7.13 -6.70 -4.12
C HIS A 122 -7.42 -6.95 -2.65
N ALA A 123 -8.64 -6.65 -2.20
CA ALA A 123 -9.04 -6.82 -0.81
C ALA A 123 -9.94 -8.04 -0.62
N TYR A 124 -9.51 -8.94 0.26
CA TYR A 124 -10.24 -10.10 0.74
C TYR A 124 -10.44 -10.01 2.25
N HIS A 125 -11.17 -10.96 2.84
CA HIS A 125 -11.30 -11.02 4.29
C HIS A 125 -9.92 -11.27 4.92
N ASN A 126 -9.44 -10.28 5.68
CA ASN A 126 -8.16 -10.27 6.40
C ASN A 126 -6.89 -10.40 5.54
N LEU A 127 -6.99 -10.14 4.23
CA LEU A 127 -5.87 -10.22 3.31
C LEU A 127 -6.00 -9.16 2.23
N VAL A 128 -4.94 -8.39 2.02
CA VAL A 128 -4.86 -7.40 0.93
C VAL A 128 -3.60 -7.64 0.12
N PHE A 129 -3.73 -7.62 -1.20
CA PHE A 129 -2.60 -7.54 -2.13
C PHE A 129 -2.55 -6.16 -2.78
N VAL A 130 -1.35 -5.61 -2.90
CA VAL A 130 -1.06 -4.31 -3.52
C VAL A 130 0.00 -4.54 -4.60
N GLN A 131 -0.29 -4.14 -5.83
CA GLN A 131 0.65 -4.26 -6.94
C GLN A 131 1.41 -2.96 -7.18
N LYS A 132 2.74 -3.05 -7.21
CA LYS A 132 3.62 -1.94 -7.55
C LYS A 132 3.69 -1.76 -9.07
N GLY A 133 3.46 -0.54 -9.54
CA GLY A 133 3.57 -0.18 -10.95
C GLY A 133 3.42 1.32 -11.15
N ALA A 134 3.69 1.83 -12.35
CA ALA A 134 3.53 3.26 -12.62
C ALA A 134 2.04 3.62 -12.80
N ASN A 135 1.42 4.22 -11.79
CA ASN A 135 0.05 4.71 -11.87
C ASN A 135 0.01 6.06 -12.57
N SER A 136 -0.13 6.01 -13.89
CA SER A 136 -0.01 7.15 -14.80
C SER A 136 -0.79 6.92 -16.10
N GLU A 137 -1.93 6.24 -16.00
CA GLU A 137 -2.78 5.92 -17.16
C GLU A 137 -3.33 7.19 -17.83
N GLY A 138 -3.43 8.27 -17.06
CA GLY A 138 -3.96 9.56 -17.45
C GLY A 138 -5.48 9.62 -17.27
N THR A 139 -5.97 10.83 -17.00
CA THR A 139 -7.41 11.10 -16.89
C THR A 139 -8.00 11.72 -18.17
N ARG A 140 -9.25 11.36 -18.50
CA ARG A 140 -10.06 12.08 -19.52
C ARG A 140 -10.91 13.20 -18.92
N ARG A 141 -10.83 13.46 -17.62
CA ARG A 141 -11.66 14.40 -16.88
C ARG A 141 -11.76 15.76 -17.57
N ARG A 142 -10.65 16.35 -18.00
CA ARG A 142 -10.66 17.69 -18.62
C ARG A 142 -11.54 17.75 -19.87
N THR A 143 -11.48 16.72 -20.71
CA THR A 143 -12.31 16.62 -21.91
C THR A 143 -13.78 16.41 -21.54
N ILE A 144 -14.06 15.47 -20.63
CA ILE A 144 -15.43 15.15 -20.20
C ILE A 144 -16.11 16.34 -19.51
N LEU A 145 -15.42 17.03 -18.61
CA LEU A 145 -15.98 18.18 -17.91
C LEU A 145 -16.23 19.36 -18.87
N ARG A 146 -15.35 19.57 -19.86
CA ARG A 146 -15.58 20.56 -20.92
C ARG A 146 -16.85 20.26 -21.73
N GLU A 147 -17.06 19.01 -22.11
CA GLU A 147 -18.25 18.59 -22.84
C GLU A 147 -19.53 18.70 -21.99
N ARG A 148 -19.48 18.27 -20.72
CA ARG A 148 -20.65 18.26 -19.83
C ARG A 148 -21.15 19.66 -19.47
N TYR A 149 -20.25 20.63 -19.36
CA TYR A 149 -20.57 22.03 -19.06
C TYR A 149 -20.54 22.94 -20.31
N ALA A 150 -20.40 22.36 -21.52
CA ALA A 150 -20.54 23.13 -22.74
C ALA A 150 -21.96 23.72 -22.87
N PRO A 151 -22.12 24.90 -23.48
CA PRO A 151 -23.44 25.44 -23.76
C PRO A 151 -24.21 24.43 -24.62
N LYS A 152 -25.42 24.06 -24.19
CA LYS A 152 -26.29 23.22 -25.02
C LYS A 152 -26.66 24.00 -26.29
N PRO A 153 -26.71 23.34 -27.47
CA PRO A 153 -27.19 23.98 -28.67
C PRO A 153 -28.64 24.46 -28.45
N PRO A 154 -29.04 25.58 -29.07
CA PRO A 154 -30.42 26.07 -28.98
C PRO A 154 -31.40 25.00 -29.49
N ALA A 155 -32.55 24.91 -28.82
CA ALA A 155 -33.65 23.99 -29.12
C ALA A 155 -34.35 24.34 -30.44
#